data_AF-A0A4P1RF55-F1
#
_entry.id   AF-A0A4P1RF55-F1
#
_cell.length_a   1.000
_cell.length_b   1.000
_cell.length_c   1.000
_cell.angle_alpha   90.00
_cell.angle_beta   90.00
_cell.angle_gamma   90.00
#
_symmetry.space_group_name_H-M   'P 1'
#
loop_
_entity.id
_entity.type
_entity.pdbx_description
1 polymer ?
#
loop_
_entity_poly.entity_id
_entity_poly.type
_entity_poly.pdbx_seq_one_letter_code
_entity_poly.pdbx_strand_id
1 'polypeptide(L)' 'MLKASQGKQELGVGTYDAENTKKELASAIIMHDYPLSIVDHVGFRRYSASLQPLFQVPSRNTIKKEILKV' A
#
# COMPACT_ATOMS: atom_id res chain seq x y z
N MET A 1 10.43 29.40 -12.41
CA MET A 1 10.36 28.04 -11.80
C MET A 1 9.27 28.05 -10.75
N LEU A 2 8.14 27.38 -11.00
CA LEU A 2 6.99 27.37 -10.10
C LEU A 2 7.30 26.50 -8.87
N LYS A 3 7.17 27.07 -7.67
CA LYS A 3 7.22 26.33 -6.40
C LYS A 3 5.91 25.57 -6.24
N ALA A 4 5.96 24.24 -6.21
CA ALA A 4 4.83 23.43 -5.79
C ALA A 4 4.71 23.52 -4.25
N SER A 5 3.72 24.27 -3.79
CA SER A 5 3.23 24.23 -2.42
C SER A 5 2.49 22.91 -2.23
N GLN A 6 3.11 21.95 -1.53
CA GLN A 6 2.47 20.68 -1.19
C GLN A 6 1.39 20.95 -0.13
N GLY A 7 0.12 20.91 -0.56
CA GLY A 7 -1.04 21.06 0.31
C GLY A 7 -1.05 19.97 1.36
N LYS A 8 -1.03 20.37 2.64
CA LYS A 8 -1.31 19.48 3.76
C LYS A 8 -2.84 19.28 3.81
N GLN A 9 -3.34 18.24 3.16
CA GLN A 9 -4.73 17.82 3.33
C GLN A 9 -4.85 17.06 4.64
N GLU A 10 -5.45 17.70 5.65
CA GLU A 10 -5.82 17.05 6.90
C GLU A 10 -7.13 16.29 6.68
N LEU A 11 -7.01 15.03 6.24
CA LEU A 11 -8.11 14.08 6.26
C LEU A 11 -8.37 13.70 7.72
N GLY A 12 -9.64 13.76 8.15
CA GLY A 12 -10.04 13.45 9.53
C GLY A 12 -9.37 12.18 10.04
N VAL A 13 -8.82 12.25 11.26
CA VAL A 13 -7.90 11.25 11.83
C VAL A 13 -8.56 9.86 11.90
N GLY A 14 -8.45 9.10 10.82
CA GLY A 14 -8.51 7.65 10.85
C GLY A 14 -7.14 7.14 11.27
N THR A 15 -7.09 6.36 12.35
CA THR A 15 -5.84 5.72 12.77
C THR A 15 -5.38 4.77 11.66
N TYR A 16 -4.11 4.86 11.29
CA TYR A 16 -3.52 3.93 10.34
C TYR A 16 -3.58 2.50 10.89
N ASP A 17 -4.23 1.60 10.15
CA ASP A 17 -4.32 0.18 10.43
C ASP A 17 -3.51 -0.60 9.37
N ALA A 18 -2.35 -1.09 9.79
CA ALA A 18 -1.46 -1.88 8.95
C ALA A 18 -2.05 -3.25 8.57
N GLU A 19 -2.86 -3.87 9.44
CA GLU A 19 -3.50 -5.15 9.15
C GLU A 19 -4.58 -4.97 8.09
N ASN A 20 -5.42 -3.95 8.24
CA ASN A 20 -6.44 -3.65 7.24
C ASN A 20 -5.82 -3.28 5.88
N THR A 21 -4.75 -2.48 5.88
CA THR A 21 -4.06 -2.08 4.63
C THR A 21 -3.50 -3.29 3.87
N LYS A 22 -2.97 -4.30 4.58
CA LYS A 22 -2.49 -5.55 3.95
C LYS A 22 -3.64 -6.37 3.36
N LYS A 23 -4.79 -6.43 4.04
CA LYS A 23 -5.99 -7.12 3.53
C LYS A 23 -6.51 -6.46 2.27
N GLU A 24 -6.62 -5.14 2.25
CA GLU A 24 -7.01 -4.38 1.05
C GLU A 24 -6.04 -4.61 -0.12
N LEU A 25 -4.74 -4.66 0.15
CA LEU A 25 -3.75 -5.00 -0.87
C LEU A 25 -3.95 -6.43 -1.41
N ALA A 26 -4.23 -7.40 -0.53
CA ALA A 26 -4.50 -8.78 -0.96
C ALA A 26 -5.78 -8.85 -1.82
N SER A 27 -6.85 -8.18 -1.41
CA SER A 27 -8.09 -8.07 -2.18
C SER A 27 -7.86 -7.43 -3.55
N ALA A 28 -7.07 -6.35 -3.64
CA ALA A 28 -6.74 -5.71 -4.91
C ALA A 28 -5.94 -6.63 -5.85
N ILE A 29 -5.02 -7.43 -5.30
CA ILE A 29 -4.27 -8.44 -6.07
C ILE A 29 -5.20 -9.50 -6.65
N ILE A 30 -6.12 -10.04 -5.84
CA ILE A 30 -7.09 -11.05 -6.28
C ILE A 30 -8.03 -10.46 -7.35
N MET A 31 -8.58 -9.27 -7.09
CA MET A 31 -9.59 -8.64 -7.94
C MET A 31 -9.06 -8.32 -9.35
N HIS A 32 -7.79 -7.96 -9.46
CA HIS A 32 -7.18 -7.52 -10.72
C HIS A 32 -6.14 -8.50 -11.26
N ASP A 33 -6.04 -9.70 -10.68
CA ASP A 33 -5.08 -10.74 -11.02
C ASP A 33 -3.64 -10.21 -11.12
N TYR A 34 -3.27 -9.33 -10.17
CA TYR A 34 -1.92 -8.77 -10.17
C TYR A 34 -0.88 -9.84 -9.82
N PRO A 35 0.31 -9.81 -10.44
CA PRO A 35 1.37 -10.69 -10.04
C PRO A 35 1.82 -10.34 -8.62
N LEU A 36 2.12 -11.36 -7.81
CA LEU A 36 2.62 -11.16 -6.43
C LEU A 36 3.91 -10.32 -6.39
N SER A 37 4.66 -10.25 -7.51
CA SER A 37 5.87 -9.42 -7.63
C SER A 37 5.60 -7.92 -7.53
N ILE A 38 4.34 -7.45 -7.64
CA ILE A 38 3.99 -6.03 -7.53
C ILE A 38 4.52 -5.39 -6.24
N VAL A 39 4.56 -6.16 -5.14
CA VAL A 39 5.06 -5.69 -3.84
C VAL A 39 6.57 -5.44 -3.83
N ASP A 40 7.31 -6.01 -4.79
CA ASP A 40 8.75 -5.80 -4.96
C ASP A 40 9.09 -4.70 -5.97
N HIS A 41 8.11 -4.22 -6.74
CA HIS A 41 8.34 -3.17 -7.71
C HIS A 41 8.72 -1.86 -7.01
N VAL A 42 9.87 -1.30 -7.38
CA VAL A 42 10.39 -0.06 -6.78
C VAL A 42 9.39 1.09 -6.91
N GLY A 43 8.71 1.19 -8.06
CA GLY A 43 7.66 2.19 -8.28
C GLY A 43 6.50 2.06 -7.30
N PHE A 44 6.01 0.83 -7.07
CA PHE A 44 4.95 0.56 -6.11
C PHE A 44 5.39 0.90 -4.68
N ARG A 45 6.59 0.49 -4.27
CA ARG A 45 7.14 0.81 -2.95
C ARG A 45 7.28 2.32 -2.71
N ARG A 46 7.78 3.06 -3.71
CA ARG A 46 7.89 4.53 -3.63
C ARG A 46 6.53 5.21 -3.56
N TYR A 47 5.58 4.75 -4.36
CA TYR A 47 4.20 5.24 -4.34
C TYR A 47 3.56 5.01 -2.96
N SER A 48 3.59 3.77 -2.46
CA SER A 48 3.08 3.40 -1.14
C SER A 48 3.69 4.22 -0.01
N ALA A 49 5.02 4.40 0.00
CA ALA A 49 5.71 5.21 1.02
C ALA A 49 5.34 6.70 0.96
N SER A 50 5.04 7.22 -0.24
CA SER A 50 4.59 8.62 -0.40
C SER A 50 3.16 8.84 0.10
N LEU A 51 2.31 7.81 0.06
CA LEU A 51 0.94 7.86 0.55
C LEU A 51 0.88 7.72 2.08
N GLN A 52 1.62 6.77 2.62
CA GLN A 52 1.63 6.46 4.05
C GLN A 52 3.04 6.02 4.45
N PRO A 53 3.85 6.90 5.07
CA PRO A 53 5.22 6.57 5.47
C PRO A 53 5.32 5.39 6.45
N LEU A 54 4.27 5.13 7.24
CA LEU A 54 4.22 4.00 8.17
C LEU A 54 3.88 2.67 7.49
N PHE A 55 3.49 2.69 6.21
CA PHE A 55 3.15 1.47 5.48
C PHE A 55 4.41 0.77 4.97
N GLN A 56 4.73 -0.33 5.64
CA GLN A 56 5.76 -1.26 5.20
C GLN A 56 5.15 -2.24 4.20
N VAL A 57 5.50 -2.08 2.93
CA VAL A 57 5.03 -2.97 1.86
C VAL A 57 5.41 -4.42 2.21
N PRO A 58 4.42 -5.33 2.33
CA PRO A 58 4.66 -6.70 2.76
C PRO A 58 5.50 -7.47 1.75
N SER A 59 6.21 -8.50 2.22
CA SER A 59 6.90 -9.43 1.33
C SER A 59 5.90 -10.26 0.51
N ARG A 60 6.36 -10.85 -0.60
CA ARG A 60 5.61 -11.84 -1.38
C ARG A 60 5.04 -12.99 -0.51
N ASN A 61 5.80 -13.45 0.47
CA ASN A 61 5.36 -14.53 1.35
C ASN A 61 4.26 -14.06 2.31
N THR A 62 4.37 -12.83 2.81
CA THR A 62 3.35 -12.22 3.68
C THR A 62 2.07 -12.01 2.91
N ILE A 63 2.12 -11.40 1.72
CA ILE A 63 0.91 -11.13 0.94
C ILE A 63 0.25 -12.42 0.45
N LYS A 64 1.02 -13.46 0.12
CA LYS A 64 0.49 -14.79 -0.17
C LYS A 64 -0.28 -15.37 1.01
N LYS A 65 0.22 -15.21 2.24
CA LYS A 65 -0.51 -15.64 3.45
C LYS A 65 -1.79 -14.85 3.66
N GLU A 66 -1.79 -13.54 3.38
CA GLU A 66 -3.01 -12.72 3.48
C GLU A 66 -4.05 -13.13 2.43
N ILE A 67 -3.65 -13.38 1.18
CA ILE A 67 -4.53 -13.88 0.12
C ILE A 67 -5.21 -15.20 0.54
N LEU A 68 -4.49 -16.11 1.20
CA LEU A 68 -5.05 -17.38 1.68
C LEU A 68 -6.04 -17.22 2.85
N LYS A 69 -6.13 -16.05 3.47
CA LYS A 69 -7.08 -15.74 4.56
C LYS A 69 -8.33 -15.00 4.08
N VAL A 70 -8.32 -14.50 2.85
CA VAL A 70 -9.49 -13.87 2.20
C VAL A 70 -10.52 -14.96 1.90
#